data_AF-A0A536E746-F1
#
_entry.id   AF-A0A536E746-F1
#
_cell.length_a   1.000
_cell.length_b   1.000
_cell.length_c   1.000
_cell.angle_alpha   90.00
_cell.angle_beta   90.00
_cell.angle_gamma   90.00
#
_symmetry.space_group_name_H-M   'P 1'
#
loop_
_entity.id
_entity.type
_entity.pdbx_description
1 polymer ?
#
loop_
_entity_poly.entity_id
_entity_poly.type
_entity_poly.pdbx_seq_one_letter_code
_entity_poly.pdbx_strand_id
1 'polypeptide(L)'
;MARRCFGQDVVIVRLLSNIQIPRRLLRANRRNLLLRDDGTCQYCGKGMPSSQLSVDHVVPTSRGGAANSWENQVIACRRCNGRKGNRLLSEAGMRLIRPPRALTQEFAHLIFLRYPQLKHAYDRLLSSARAAV
;
A
#
# COMPACT_ATOMS: atom_id res chain seq x y z
N MET A 1 30.99 -20.12 0.69
CA MET A 1 29.87 -20.13 1.67
C MET A 1 30.15 -19.08 2.73
N ALA A 2 29.36 -18.00 2.82
CA ALA A 2 29.52 -16.97 3.84
C ALA A 2 28.21 -16.84 4.63
N ARG A 3 28.19 -17.38 5.85
CA ARG A 3 27.09 -17.20 6.81
C ARG A 3 27.21 -15.80 7.40
N ARG A 4 26.22 -14.93 7.16
CA ARG A 4 26.07 -13.68 7.92
C ARG A 4 25.51 -14.02 9.30
N CYS A 5 26.35 -13.93 10.31
CA CYS A 5 25.95 -13.88 11.71
C CYS A 5 25.42 -12.47 12.00
N PHE A 6 24.11 -12.31 12.15
CA PHE A 6 23.58 -11.12 12.81
C PHE A 6 23.73 -11.34 14.32
N GLY A 7 24.55 -10.51 14.95
CA GLY A 7 24.62 -10.45 16.42
C GLY A 7 23.24 -10.14 16.97
N GLN A 8 22.87 -10.82 18.05
CA GLN A 8 21.61 -10.59 18.75
C GLN A 8 21.71 -9.28 19.53
N ASP A 9 21.66 -8.15 18.83
CA ASP A 9 21.59 -6.83 19.46
C ASP A 9 20.18 -6.67 20.05
N VAL A 10 20.11 -6.61 21.38
CA VAL A 10 18.85 -6.45 22.12
C VAL A 10 18.31 -5.04 21.88
N VAL A 11 17.10 -4.96 21.31
CA VAL A 11 16.39 -3.69 21.14
C VAL A 11 15.42 -3.51 22.31
N ILE A 12 15.69 -2.55 23.19
CA ILE A 12 14.78 -2.17 24.27
C ILE A 12 13.79 -1.12 23.75
N VAL A 13 12.53 -1.51 23.58
CA VAL A 13 11.45 -0.60 23.19
C VAL A 13 10.70 -0.16 24.45
N ARG A 14 10.81 1.13 24.81
CA ARG A 14 10.02 1.72 25.89
C ARG A 14 8.80 2.43 25.31
N LEU A 15 7.60 1.99 25.68
CA LEU A 15 6.37 2.71 25.37
C LEU A 15 6.36 4.02 26.18
N LEU A 16 6.50 5.16 25.51
CA LEU A 16 6.54 6.47 26.17
C LEU A 16 5.13 7.01 26.48
N SER A 17 4.13 6.65 25.67
CA SER A 17 2.76 7.13 25.82
C SER A 17 1.80 6.29 24.98
N ASN A 18 0.59 6.03 25.49
CA ASN A 18 -0.47 5.38 24.73
C ASN A 18 -1.37 6.44 24.08
N ILE A 19 -1.16 6.72 22.79
CA ILE A 19 -1.93 7.71 22.04
C ILE A 19 -3.02 6.97 21.27
N GLN A 20 -4.29 7.32 21.48
CA GLN A 20 -5.37 6.83 20.64
C GLN A 20 -5.29 7.52 19.28
N ILE A 21 -4.79 6.80 18.27
CA ILE A 21 -4.77 7.28 16.89
C ILE A 21 -6.16 7.01 16.29
N PRO A 22 -6.92 8.04 15.88
CA PRO A 22 -8.22 7.83 15.26
C PRO A 22 -8.05 7.01 13.99
N ARG A 23 -8.70 5.83 13.95
CA ARG A 23 -8.73 4.88 12.82
C ARG A 23 -9.41 5.47 11.59
N ARG A 24 -8.80 6.47 10.96
CA ARG A 24 -9.27 7.00 9.68
C ARG A 24 -8.75 6.07 8.58
N LEU A 25 -9.66 5.32 7.98
CA LEU A 25 -9.36 4.54 6.78
C LEU A 25 -8.91 5.51 5.69
N LEU A 26 -7.68 5.32 5.21
CA LEU A 26 -7.18 6.04 4.05
C LEU A 26 -8.08 5.74 2.85
N ARG A 27 -8.21 6.68 1.91
CA ARG A 27 -8.93 6.43 0.65
C ARG A 27 -8.08 5.61 -0.31
N ALA A 28 -8.71 4.76 -1.12
CA ALA A 28 -8.05 3.97 -2.17
C ALA A 28 -7.65 4.82 -3.40
N ASN A 29 -6.81 5.83 -3.20
CA ASN A 29 -6.28 6.64 -4.30
C ASN A 29 -4.99 6.02 -4.86
N ARG A 30 -4.55 6.48 -6.05
CA ARG A 30 -3.35 5.96 -6.73
C ARG A 30 -2.10 5.96 -5.85
N ARG A 31 -1.87 7.03 -5.08
CA ARG A 31 -0.71 7.16 -4.19
C ARG A 31 -0.73 6.07 -3.12
N ASN A 32 -1.87 5.84 -2.50
CA ASN A 32 -2.04 4.87 -1.44
C ASN A 32 -2.00 3.42 -1.97
N LEU A 33 -2.51 3.18 -3.17
CA LEU A 33 -2.42 1.88 -3.83
C LEU A 33 -0.99 1.54 -4.24
N LEU A 34 -0.24 2.51 -4.80
CA LEU A 34 1.21 2.35 -5.08
C LEU A 34 2.00 1.97 -3.85
N LEU A 35 1.62 2.55 -2.72
CA LEU A 35 2.26 2.31 -1.44
C LEU A 35 1.89 0.95 -0.84
N ARG A 36 0.61 0.57 -0.89
CA ARG A 36 0.13 -0.76 -0.47
C ARG A 36 0.79 -1.87 -1.29
N ASP A 37 0.85 -1.68 -2.60
CA ASP A 37 1.32 -2.67 -3.56
C ASP A 37 2.83 -2.60 -3.78
N ASP A 38 3.52 -1.73 -3.06
CA ASP A 38 4.97 -1.53 -3.11
C ASP A 38 5.53 -1.32 -4.53
N GLY A 39 4.88 -0.46 -5.31
CA GLY A 39 5.27 -0.21 -6.70
C GLY A 39 5.31 -1.48 -7.56
N THR A 40 4.57 -2.53 -7.18
CA THR A 40 4.62 -3.85 -7.80
C THR A 40 3.30 -4.16 -8.47
N CYS A 41 3.36 -4.59 -9.74
CA CYS A 41 2.18 -5.04 -10.45
C CYS A 41 1.59 -6.28 -9.78
N GLN A 42 0.33 -6.22 -9.34
CA GLN A 42 -0.34 -7.32 -8.65
C GLN A 42 -0.69 -8.53 -9.53
N TYR A 43 -0.45 -8.45 -10.83
CA TYR A 43 -0.66 -9.54 -11.78
C TYR A 43 0.62 -10.29 -12.14
N CYS A 44 1.73 -9.58 -12.38
CA CYS A 44 3.00 -10.19 -12.82
C CYS A 44 4.13 -10.13 -11.79
N GLY A 45 3.96 -9.38 -10.70
CA GLY A 45 4.90 -9.35 -9.57
C GLY A 45 6.14 -8.51 -9.82
N LYS A 46 6.24 -7.85 -10.97
CA LYS A 46 7.38 -6.99 -11.29
C LYS A 46 7.20 -5.62 -10.64
N GLY A 47 8.21 -5.21 -9.87
CA GLY A 47 8.39 -3.85 -9.39
C GLY A 47 8.82 -2.92 -10.53
N MET A 48 8.21 -1.74 -10.63
CA MET A 48 8.48 -0.78 -11.72
C MET A 48 8.38 0.66 -11.22
N PRO A 49 8.93 1.64 -11.98
CA PRO A 49 8.66 3.05 -11.72
C PRO A 49 7.16 3.36 -11.76
N SER A 50 6.71 4.27 -10.90
CA SER A 50 5.29 4.65 -10.78
C SER A 50 4.67 5.15 -12.09
N SER A 51 5.47 5.71 -13.00
CA SER A 51 5.06 6.15 -14.34
C SER A 51 4.58 5.01 -15.24
N GLN A 52 5.06 3.78 -15.02
CA GLN A 52 4.67 2.59 -15.79
C GLN A 52 3.52 1.80 -15.16
N LEU A 53 3.02 2.28 -14.02
CA LEU A 53 2.01 1.63 -13.21
C LEU A 53 0.72 2.46 -13.20
N SER A 54 -0.40 1.77 -13.39
CA SER A 54 -1.75 2.29 -13.37
C SER A 54 -2.60 1.60 -12.31
N VAL A 55 -3.68 2.25 -11.89
CA VAL A 55 -4.73 1.61 -11.09
C VAL A 55 -5.62 0.81 -12.03
N ASP A 56 -5.95 -0.41 -11.64
CA ASP A 56 -6.90 -1.28 -12.32
C ASP A 56 -7.95 -1.80 -11.34
N HIS A 57 -9.15 -2.09 -11.85
CA HIS A 57 -10.26 -2.65 -11.11
C HIS A 57 -10.31 -4.17 -11.29
N VAL A 58 -10.20 -4.94 -10.20
CA VAL A 58 -10.21 -6.42 -10.21
C VAL A 58 -11.46 -6.95 -10.90
N VAL A 59 -12.62 -6.41 -10.50
CA VAL A 59 -13.89 -6.48 -11.23
C VAL A 59 -14.07 -5.16 -11.97
N PRO A 60 -14.14 -5.15 -13.32
CA PRO A 60 -14.37 -3.95 -14.09
C PRO A 60 -15.63 -3.20 -13.65
N THR A 61 -15.59 -1.88 -13.64
CA THR A 61 -16.75 -1.04 -13.27
C THR A 61 -17.94 -1.28 -14.20
N SER A 62 -17.69 -1.53 -15.48
CA SER A 62 -18.71 -1.92 -16.47
C SER A 62 -19.42 -3.24 -16.15
N ARG A 63 -18.87 -4.03 -15.22
CA ARG A 63 -19.44 -5.30 -14.74
C ARG A 63 -19.89 -5.22 -13.28
N GLY A 64 -20.15 -4.02 -12.78
CA GLY A 64 -20.65 -3.80 -11.41
C GLY A 64 -19.56 -3.76 -10.33
N GLY A 65 -18.28 -3.73 -10.71
CA GLY A 65 -17.20 -3.56 -9.75
C GLY A 65 -17.21 -2.17 -9.09
N ALA A 66 -16.96 -2.11 -7.78
CA ALA A 66 -16.90 -0.86 -7.04
C ALA A 66 -15.80 0.07 -7.58
N ALA A 67 -16.15 1.31 -7.91
CA ALA A 67 -15.24 2.25 -8.59
C ALA A 67 -14.13 2.79 -7.66
N ASN A 68 -14.40 2.93 -6.36
CA ASN A 68 -13.51 3.53 -5.36
C ASN A 68 -13.44 2.65 -4.11
N SER A 69 -12.88 1.45 -4.23
CA SER A 69 -12.81 0.47 -3.14
C SER A 69 -11.42 -0.15 -3.07
N TRP A 70 -10.93 -0.36 -1.85
CA TRP A 70 -9.66 -1.00 -1.59
C TRP A 70 -9.62 -2.44 -2.06
N GLU A 71 -10.75 -3.12 -1.94
CA GLU A 71 -11.00 -4.52 -2.25
C GLU A 71 -11.13 -4.76 -3.75
N ASN A 72 -11.37 -3.69 -4.53
CA ASN A 72 -11.51 -3.79 -5.99
C ASN A 72 -10.40 -3.08 -6.77
N GLN A 73 -9.53 -2.30 -6.14
CA GLN A 73 -8.48 -1.56 -6.85
C GLN A 73 -7.08 -2.10 -6.55
N VAL A 74 -6.26 -2.26 -7.60
CA VAL A 74 -4.88 -2.74 -7.53
C VAL A 74 -3.95 -1.98 -8.47
N ILE A 75 -2.65 -2.07 -8.20
CA ILE A 75 -1.62 -1.58 -9.11
C ILE A 75 -1.30 -2.61 -10.17
N ALA A 76 -1.34 -2.19 -11.43
CA ALA A 76 -1.04 -3.01 -12.60
C ALA A 76 -0.12 -2.27 -13.57
N CYS A 77 0.81 -3.00 -14.20
CA CYS A 77 1.57 -2.46 -15.31
C CYS A 77 0.70 -2.38 -16.57
N ARG A 78 1.06 -1.50 -17.51
CA ARG A 78 0.29 -1.28 -18.75
C ARG A 78 0.04 -2.57 -19.54
N ARG A 79 1.02 -3.48 -19.62
CA ARG A 79 0.89 -4.77 -20.32
C ARG A 79 -0.17 -5.67 -19.67
N CYS A 80 -0.11 -5.87 -18.36
CA CYS A 80 -1.07 -6.71 -17.65
C CYS A 80 -2.45 -6.07 -17.60
N ASN A 81 -2.52 -4.77 -17.36
CA ASN A 81 -3.78 -4.02 -17.36
C ASN A 81 -4.47 -4.11 -18.73
N GLY A 82 -3.74 -3.86 -19.82
CA GLY A 82 -4.24 -4.02 -21.18
C GLY A 82 -4.65 -5.47 -21.52
N ARG A 83 -3.88 -6.47 -21.07
CA ARG A 83 -4.27 -7.88 -21.22
C ARG A 83 -5.60 -8.16 -20.50
N LYS A 84 -5.81 -7.67 -19.28
CA LYS A 84 -7.07 -7.88 -18.57
C LYS A 84 -8.23 -7.14 -19.24
N GLY A 85 -8.08 -5.83 -19.47
CA GLY A 85 -9.14 -4.99 -20.03
C GLY A 85 -10.42 -5.03 -19.18
N ASN A 86 -11.56 -5.17 -19.86
CA ASN A 86 -12.90 -5.27 -19.27
C ASN A 86 -13.29 -6.71 -18.86
N ARG A 87 -12.31 -7.62 -18.76
CA ARG A 87 -12.53 -9.01 -18.38
C ARG A 87 -12.36 -9.22 -16.88
N LEU A 88 -13.04 -10.23 -16.37
CA LEU A 88 -12.78 -10.79 -15.04
C LEU A 88 -11.44 -11.51 -15.03
N LEU A 89 -10.87 -11.71 -13.83
CA LEU A 89 -9.61 -12.44 -13.67
C LEU A 89 -9.66 -13.86 -14.27
N SER A 90 -10.78 -14.55 -14.07
CA SER A 90 -11.04 -15.89 -14.63
C SER A 90 -11.00 -15.88 -16.16
N GLU A 91 -11.67 -14.93 -16.79
CA GLU A 91 -11.73 -14.77 -18.26
C GLU A 91 -10.38 -14.37 -18.89
N ALA A 92 -9.53 -13.67 -18.15
CA ALA A 92 -8.20 -13.28 -18.60
C ALA A 92 -7.13 -14.36 -18.35
N GLY A 93 -7.49 -15.42 -17.61
CA GLY A 93 -6.54 -16.42 -17.11
C GLY A 93 -5.48 -15.77 -16.20
N MET A 94 -5.90 -14.81 -15.38
CA MET A 94 -5.04 -14.02 -14.51
C MET A 94 -5.39 -14.27 -13.05
N ARG A 95 -4.42 -14.07 -12.17
CA ARG A 95 -4.61 -14.16 -10.72
C ARG A 95 -3.87 -13.00 -10.06
N LEU A 96 -4.35 -12.64 -8.88
CA LEU A 96 -3.69 -11.65 -8.03
C LEU A 96 -2.60 -12.34 -7.21
N ILE A 97 -1.49 -11.64 -7.04
CA ILE A 97 -0.39 -12.10 -6.19
C ILE A 97 -0.74 -11.93 -4.72
N ARG A 98 -1.45 -10.85 -4.38
CA ARG A 98 -1.95 -10.58 -3.04
C ARG A 98 -3.41 -10.17 -3.12
N PRO A 99 -4.26 -10.58 -2.15
CA PRO A 99 -5.63 -10.10 -2.10
C PRO A 99 -5.66 -8.60 -1.81
N PRO A 100 -6.46 -7.81 -2.56
CA PRO A 100 -6.65 -6.39 -2.32
C PRO A 100 -7.33 -6.19 -0.97
N ARG A 101 -6.70 -5.40 -0.11
CA ARG A 101 -7.22 -5.02 1.20
C ARG A 101 -6.91 -3.56 1.49
N ALA A 102 -7.63 -2.97 2.44
CA ALA A 102 -7.31 -1.64 2.92
C ALA A 102 -5.93 -1.61 3.60
N LEU A 103 -5.20 -0.51 3.41
CA LEU A 103 -4.08 -0.20 4.31
C LEU A 103 -4.69 0.09 5.68
N THR A 104 -4.44 -0.80 6.66
CA THR A 104 -4.70 -0.43 8.05
C THR A 104 -3.78 0.72 8.42
N GLN A 105 -4.25 1.66 9.22
CA GLN A 105 -3.49 2.85 9.59
C GLN A 105 -2.18 2.50 10.31
N GLU A 106 -2.11 1.31 10.92
CA GLU A 106 -0.92 0.72 11.53
C GLU A 106 0.23 0.53 10.50
N PHE A 107 -0.09 0.32 9.21
CA PHE A 107 0.91 0.32 8.12
C PHE A 107 1.41 1.72 7.75
N ALA A 108 0.76 2.81 8.16
CA ALA A 108 1.28 4.17 7.93
C ALA A 108 2.62 4.39 8.67
N HIS A 109 2.85 3.70 9.78
CA HIS A 109 4.12 3.74 10.49
C HIS A 109 5.26 3.04 9.72
N LEU A 110 4.97 1.94 9.02
CA LEU A 110 5.91 1.28 8.09
C LEU A 110 6.21 2.15 6.86
N ILE A 111 5.24 2.96 6.42
CA ILE A 111 5.41 3.94 5.34
C ILE A 111 6.41 5.04 5.75
N PHE A 112 6.38 5.51 7.01
CA PHE A 112 7.36 6.47 7.52
C PHE A 112 8.77 5.89 7.63
N LEU A 113 8.90 4.59 7.92
CA LEU A 113 10.20 3.90 7.92
C LEU A 113 10.79 3.76 6.52
N ARG A 114 9.95 3.64 5.48
CA ARG A 114 10.39 3.50 4.09
C ARG A 114 10.59 4.84 3.36
N TYR A 115 9.98 5.92 3.83
CA TYR A 115 10.06 7.27 3.25
C TYR A 115 10.33 8.36 4.31
N PRO A 116 11.60 8.64 4.65
CA PRO A 116 11.98 9.54 5.75
C PRO A 116 11.50 11.00 5.60
N GLN A 117 11.25 11.46 4.37
CA GLN A 117 10.67 12.78 4.09
C GLN A 117 9.22 12.93 4.58
N LEU A 118 8.47 11.82 4.64
CA LEU A 118 7.08 11.78 5.13
C LEU A 118 7.04 11.80 6.67
N LYS A 119 8.09 11.30 7.33
CA LYS A 119 8.26 11.32 8.79
C LYS A 119 8.22 12.76 9.32
N HIS A 120 8.93 13.69 8.68
CA HIS A 120 8.94 15.10 9.09
C HIS A 120 7.57 15.78 9.03
N ALA A 121 6.73 15.42 8.05
CA ALA A 121 5.36 15.96 7.97
C ALA A 121 4.45 15.37 9.07
N TYR A 122 4.62 14.09 9.38
CA TYR A 122 3.89 13.43 10.46
C TYR A 122 4.32 13.90 11.85
N ASP A 123 5.62 14.08 12.07
CA ASP A 123 6.17 14.65 13.30
C ASP A 123 5.62 16.06 13.55
N ARG A 124 5.48 16.89 12.51
CA ARG A 124 4.84 18.21 12.59
C ARG A 124 3.36 18.11 12.96
N LEU A 125 2.61 17.19 12.36
CA LEU A 125 1.21 16.94 12.69
C LEU A 125 1.05 16.55 14.17
N LEU A 126 1.85 15.61 14.66
CA LEU A 126 1.83 15.20 16.08
C LEU A 126 2.24 16.34 17.01
N SER A 127 3.22 17.14 16.62
CA SER A 127 3.67 18.29 17.42
C SER A 127 2.59 19.38 17.49
N SER A 128 1.87 19.62 16.39
CA SER A 128 0.74 20.55 16.37
C SER A 128 -0.47 20.05 17.18
N ALA A 129 -0.71 18.73 17.19
CA ALA A 129 -1.78 18.12 17.99
C ALA A 129 -1.50 18.17 19.50
N ARG A 130 -0.22 18.26 19.91
CA ARG A 130 0.19 18.44 21.31
C ARG A 130 0.12 19.88 21.80
N ALA A 131 0.06 20.86 20.90
CA ALA A 131 -0.02 22.28 21.24
C ALA A 131 -1.48 22.80 21.38
N ALA A 132 -2.47 21.93 21.18
CA ALA A 132 -3.89 22.25 21.25
C ALA A 132 -4.58 21.75 22.55
N VAL A 133 -3.79 21.46 23.58
CA VAL A 133 -4.21 21.16 24.96
C VAL A 133 -3.47 22.10 25.88
#